data_AF-A0A3D3IBU5-F1
#
_entry.id   AF-A0A3D3IBU5-F1
#
_cell.length_a   1.000
_cell.length_b   1.000
_cell.length_c   1.000
_cell.angle_alpha   90.00
_cell.angle_beta   90.00
_cell.angle_gamma   90.00
#
_symmetry.space_group_name_H-M   'P 1'
#
loop_
_entity.id
_entity.type
_entity.pdbx_description
1 polymer ?
#
loop_
_entity_poly.entity_id
_entity_poly.type
_entity_poly.pdbx_seq_one_letter_code
_entity_poly.pdbx_strand_id
1 'polypeptide(L)'
;MYLFSGNELFINNLTEMIHNDQVGDLMIIYGMGAALIFLTLAWMYHYAGKKADEMGLDEIERFDTKVSFKANLLMASIPLLSVLIALLFQRTLYVGAYSGFTYFLYTPLMFWYFTRSANRREELVRNLFTDK
;
A
#
# COMPACT_ATOMS: atom_id res chain seq x y z
N MET A 1 -26.50 19.89 28.23
CA MET A 1 -26.34 19.82 26.76
C MET A 1 -25.35 20.90 26.32
N TYR A 2 -24.06 20.74 26.66
CA TYR A 2 -22.95 21.67 26.36
C TYR A 2 -21.73 20.96 25.76
N LEU A 3 -21.84 19.64 25.50
CA LEU A 3 -20.75 18.79 25.01
C LEU A 3 -20.44 18.96 23.50
N PHE A 4 -21.33 19.62 22.75
CA PHE A 4 -21.20 19.77 21.29
C PHE A 4 -20.94 21.22 20.83
N SER A 5 -21.22 22.24 21.65
CA SER A 5 -21.03 23.66 21.25
C SER A 5 -19.58 24.15 21.35
N GLY A 6 -18.79 23.59 22.28
CA GLY A 6 -17.35 23.90 22.38
C GLY A 6 -16.53 23.40 21.19
N ASN A 7 -17.08 22.45 20.42
CA ASN A 7 -16.43 21.89 19.24
C ASN A 7 -16.66 22.72 17.98
N GLU A 8 -17.67 23.58 17.88
CA GLU A 8 -17.91 24.28 16.62
C GLU A 8 -16.77 25.24 16.26
N LEU A 9 -16.20 25.92 17.25
CA LEU A 9 -15.05 26.80 17.04
C LEU A 9 -13.79 26.02 16.68
N PHE A 10 -13.60 24.83 17.28
CA PHE A 10 -12.51 23.93 16.95
C PHE A 10 -12.66 23.31 15.55
N ILE A 11 -13.86 22.86 15.20
CA ILE A 11 -14.21 22.30 13.88
C ILE A 11 -14.11 23.40 12.81
N ASN A 12 -14.54 24.62 13.09
CA ASN A 12 -14.38 25.75 12.17
C ASN A 12 -12.90 26.10 11.96
N ASN A 13 -12.09 26.13 13.03
CA ASN A 13 -10.64 26.32 12.91
C ASN A 13 -9.95 25.17 12.13
N LEU A 14 -10.39 23.92 12.32
CA LEU A 14 -9.87 22.79 11.55
C LEU A 14 -10.27 22.87 10.06
N THR A 15 -11.49 23.33 9.79
CA THR A 15 -12.02 23.47 8.42
C THR A 15 -11.38 24.67 7.70
N GLU A 16 -10.99 25.72 8.42
CA GLU A 16 -10.17 26.82 7.88
C GLU A 16 -8.74 26.40 7.54
N MET A 17 -8.19 25.39 8.22
CA MET A 17 -6.80 24.98 8.06
C MET A 17 -6.54 24.12 6.81
N ILE A 18 -7.56 23.42 6.29
CA ILE A 18 -7.49 22.63 5.05
C ILE A 18 -8.66 23.02 4.15
N HIS A 19 -8.35 23.78 3.11
CA HIS A 19 -9.36 24.15 2.12
C HIS A 19 -9.57 22.99 1.13
N ASN A 20 -10.80 22.81 0.65
CA ASN A 20 -11.19 21.64 -0.17
C ASN A 20 -10.38 21.53 -1.48
N ASP A 21 -9.85 22.64 -1.98
CA ASP A 21 -8.96 22.71 -3.14
C ASP A 21 -7.56 22.12 -2.87
N GLN A 22 -7.12 22.09 -1.62
CA GLN A 22 -5.81 21.55 -1.21
C GLN A 22 -5.82 20.03 -0.97
N VAL A 23 -7.00 19.42 -0.87
CA VAL A 23 -7.13 17.97 -0.60
C VAL A 23 -6.53 17.14 -1.74
N GLY A 24 -6.64 17.59 -2.99
CA GLY A 24 -6.00 16.92 -4.13
C GLY A 24 -4.48 16.89 -4.02
N ASP A 25 -3.87 18.02 -3.66
CA ASP A 25 -2.42 18.13 -3.48
C ASP A 25 -1.93 17.26 -2.31
N LEU A 26 -2.71 17.20 -1.22
CA LEU A 26 -2.44 16.33 -0.09
C LEU A 26 -2.38 14.86 -0.52
N MET A 27 -3.35 14.42 -1.33
CA MET A 27 -3.42 13.05 -1.83
C MET A 27 -2.24 12.71 -2.75
N ILE A 28 -1.79 13.69 -3.55
CA ILE A 28 -0.61 13.53 -4.40
C ILE A 28 0.65 13.37 -3.56
N ILE A 29 0.91 14.27 -2.60
CA ILE A 29 2.15 14.25 -1.81
C ILE A 29 2.22 13.00 -0.94
N TYR A 30 1.17 12.70 -0.18
CA TYR A 30 1.14 11.54 0.71
C TYR A 30 1.07 10.22 -0.08
N GLY A 31 0.32 10.17 -1.18
CA GLY A 31 0.27 9.02 -2.07
C GLY A 31 1.63 8.72 -2.69
N MET A 32 2.32 9.73 -3.21
CA MET A 32 3.68 9.57 -3.74
C MET A 32 4.67 9.12 -2.68
N GLY A 33 4.63 9.71 -1.48
CA GLY A 33 5.48 9.29 -0.36
C GLY A 33 5.28 7.81 0.00
N ALA A 34 4.03 7.38 0.15
CA ALA A 34 3.70 5.99 0.43
C ALA A 34 4.15 5.04 -0.71
N ALA A 35 3.89 5.41 -1.96
CA ALA A 35 4.32 4.63 -3.12
C ALA A 35 5.85 4.44 -3.14
N LEU A 36 6.62 5.50 -2.91
CA LEU A 36 8.08 5.45 -2.90
C LEU A 36 8.64 4.56 -1.79
N ILE A 37 8.02 4.55 -0.62
CA ILE A 37 8.40 3.63 0.48
C ILE A 37 8.24 2.19 0.02
N PHE A 38 7.08 1.83 -0.51
CA PHE A 38 6.82 0.47 -0.97
C PHE A 38 7.68 0.07 -2.18
N LEU A 39 7.93 0.99 -3.12
CA LEU A 39 8.84 0.74 -4.23
C LEU A 39 10.28 0.52 -3.75
N THR A 40 10.73 1.27 -2.75
CA THR A 40 12.05 1.07 -2.13
C THR A 40 12.15 -0.31 -1.50
N LEU A 41 11.14 -0.71 -0.72
CA LEU A 41 11.08 -2.05 -0.13
C LEU A 41 11.04 -3.14 -1.22
N ALA A 42 10.25 -2.96 -2.27
CA ALA A 42 10.24 -3.86 -3.41
C ALA A 42 11.64 -3.98 -4.03
N TRP A 43 12.33 -2.87 -4.26
CA TRP A 43 13.70 -2.92 -4.79
C TRP A 43 14.69 -3.64 -3.87
N MET A 44 14.57 -3.47 -2.55
CA MET A 44 15.40 -4.20 -1.58
C MET A 44 15.18 -5.71 -1.69
N TYR A 45 13.92 -6.18 -1.75
CA TYR A 45 13.62 -7.60 -1.95
C TYR A 45 14.05 -8.13 -3.32
N HIS A 46 13.94 -7.31 -4.37
CA HIS A 46 14.45 -7.66 -5.70
C HIS A 46 15.98 -7.82 -5.68
N TYR A 47 16.68 -6.93 -5.00
CA TYR A 47 18.12 -7.02 -4.82
C TYR A 47 18.52 -8.26 -4.01
N ALA A 48 17.85 -8.53 -2.88
CA ALA A 48 18.05 -9.73 -2.10
C ALA A 48 17.81 -11.00 -2.92
N GLY A 49 16.74 -11.02 -3.74
CA GLY A 49 16.45 -12.14 -4.64
C GLY A 49 17.51 -12.37 -5.71
N LYS A 50 18.15 -11.30 -6.22
CA LYS A 50 19.30 -11.41 -7.15
C LYS A 50 20.57 -11.89 -6.46
N LYS A 51 20.69 -11.65 -5.15
CA LYS A 51 21.83 -12.03 -4.31
C LYS A 51 21.55 -13.28 -3.47
N ALA A 52 20.50 -14.02 -3.80
CA ALA A 52 20.03 -15.15 -3.00
C ALA A 52 21.09 -16.23 -2.80
N ASP A 53 21.92 -16.51 -3.82
CA ASP A 53 23.00 -17.49 -3.73
C ASP A 53 24.12 -17.01 -2.80
N GLU A 54 24.49 -15.74 -2.89
CA GLU A 54 25.52 -15.11 -2.02
C GLU A 54 25.04 -15.01 -0.57
N MET A 55 23.74 -14.84 -0.35
CA MET A 55 23.12 -14.79 0.97
C MET A 55 22.81 -16.18 1.55
N GLY A 56 23.01 -17.25 0.77
CA GLY A 56 22.75 -18.62 1.21
C GLY A 56 21.26 -18.93 1.43
N LEU A 57 20.35 -18.22 0.73
CA LEU A 57 18.91 -18.41 0.91
C LEU A 57 18.47 -19.80 0.46
N ASP A 58 17.69 -20.47 1.30
CA ASP A 58 17.03 -21.73 0.97
C ASP A 58 15.86 -21.53 0.01
N GLU A 59 15.22 -22.63 -0.41
CA GLU A 59 14.12 -22.57 -1.38
C GLU A 59 12.86 -21.87 -0.85
N ILE A 60 12.57 -22.00 0.44
CA ILE A 60 11.43 -21.35 1.10
C ILE A 60 11.73 -19.86 1.24
N GLU A 61 12.92 -19.48 1.66
CA GLU A 61 13.36 -18.09 1.79
C GLU A 61 13.38 -17.37 0.43
N ARG A 62 13.78 -18.06 -0.64
CA ARG A 62 13.69 -17.54 -2.02
C ARG A 62 12.25 -17.31 -2.43
N PHE A 63 11.35 -18.22 -2.06
CA PHE A 63 9.92 -18.06 -2.30
C PHE A 63 9.37 -16.85 -1.53
N ASP A 64 9.64 -16.76 -0.23
CA ASP A 64 9.17 -15.67 0.64
C ASP A 64 9.74 -14.31 0.21
N THR A 65 10.99 -14.27 -0.27
CA THR A 65 11.60 -13.07 -0.89
C THR A 65 10.83 -12.62 -2.14
N LYS A 66 10.48 -13.55 -3.04
CA LYS A 66 9.69 -13.25 -4.25
C LYS A 66 8.27 -12.80 -3.92
N VAL A 67 7.66 -13.40 -2.90
CA VAL A 67 6.34 -12.99 -2.40
C VAL A 67 6.41 -11.58 -1.84
N SER A 68 7.42 -11.27 -1.02
CA SER A 68 7.60 -9.95 -0.42
C SER A 68 7.86 -8.86 -1.46
N PHE A 69 8.65 -9.15 -2.50
CA PHE A 69 8.83 -8.25 -3.64
C PHE A 69 7.49 -7.87 -4.29
N LYS A 70 6.69 -8.88 -4.65
CA LYS A 70 5.39 -8.68 -5.32
C LYS A 70 4.36 -8.02 -4.40
N ALA A 71 4.34 -8.38 -3.11
CA ALA A 71 3.49 -7.74 -2.12
C ALA A 71 3.76 -6.23 -2.06
N ASN A 72 5.03 -5.82 -1.97
CA ASN A 72 5.40 -4.41 -1.95
C ASN A 72 5.05 -3.69 -3.26
N LEU A 73 5.17 -4.34 -4.43
CA LEU A 73 4.69 -3.76 -5.70
C LEU A 73 3.17 -3.55 -5.71
N LEU A 74 2.40 -4.52 -5.22
CA LEU A 74 0.94 -4.38 -5.09
C LEU A 74 0.59 -3.25 -4.11
N MET A 75 1.30 -3.17 -2.98
CA MET A 75 1.11 -2.09 -2.01
C MET A 75 1.44 -0.73 -2.61
N ALA A 76 2.47 -0.60 -3.45
CA ALA A 76 2.80 0.64 -4.15
C ALA A 76 1.76 1.03 -5.21
N SER A 77 1.09 0.06 -5.84
CA SER A 77 0.13 0.32 -6.92
C SER A 77 -1.12 1.07 -6.46
N ILE A 78 -1.58 0.84 -5.22
CA ILE A 78 -2.77 1.48 -4.65
C ILE A 78 -2.58 3.00 -4.45
N PRO A 79 -1.53 3.50 -3.78
CA PRO A 79 -1.31 4.93 -3.66
C PRO A 79 -0.94 5.57 -5.00
N LEU A 80 -0.28 4.86 -5.93
CA LEU A 80 -0.08 5.38 -7.30
C LEU A 80 -1.41 5.57 -8.04
N LEU A 81 -2.36 4.65 -7.88
CA LEU A 81 -3.71 4.81 -8.40
C LEU A 81 -4.43 6.00 -7.76
N SER A 82 -4.26 6.20 -6.45
CA SER A 82 -4.79 7.37 -5.73
C SER A 82 -4.25 8.68 -6.30
N VAL A 83 -2.93 8.77 -6.50
CA VAL A 83 -2.25 9.92 -7.10
C VAL A 83 -2.76 10.17 -8.52
N LEU A 84 -2.91 9.12 -9.33
CA LEU A 84 -3.42 9.23 -10.70
C LEU A 84 -4.85 9.81 -10.71
N ILE A 85 -5.72 9.33 -9.82
CA ILE A 85 -7.08 9.88 -9.68
C ILE A 85 -7.02 11.33 -9.21
N ALA A 86 -6.18 11.67 -8.23
CA ALA A 86 -6.04 13.03 -7.75
C ALA A 86 -5.57 14.00 -8.86
N LEU A 87 -4.63 13.57 -9.72
CA LEU A 87 -4.17 14.36 -10.86
C LEU A 87 -5.25 14.54 -11.94
N LEU A 88 -6.04 13.50 -12.23
CA LEU A 88 -7.09 13.55 -13.25
C LEU A 88 -8.31 14.37 -12.81
N PHE A 89 -8.62 14.37 -11.51
CA PHE A 89 -9.83 14.98 -10.95
C PHE A 89 -9.55 16.18 -10.03
N GLN A 90 -8.35 16.78 -10.11
CA GLN A 90 -7.87 17.85 -9.21
C GLN A 90 -8.83 19.04 -9.09
N ARG A 91 -9.63 19.33 -10.13
CA ARG A 91 -10.59 20.45 -10.16
C ARG A 91 -11.99 20.11 -9.61
N THR A 92 -12.20 18.90 -9.09
CA THR A 92 -13.50 18.45 -8.60
C THR A 92 -13.56 18.51 -7.08
N LEU A 93 -14.70 18.93 -6.53
CA LEU A 93 -14.94 18.95 -5.07
C LEU A 93 -14.85 17.55 -4.41
N TYR A 94 -14.98 16.49 -5.21
CA TYR A 94 -15.00 15.10 -4.74
C TYR A 94 -13.64 14.39 -4.90
N VAL A 95 -12.58 15.11 -5.28
CA VAL A 95 -11.26 14.52 -5.53
C VAL A 95 -10.77 13.67 -4.35
N GLY A 96 -10.90 14.19 -3.12
CA GLY A 96 -10.48 13.48 -1.91
C GLY A 96 -11.28 12.22 -1.63
N ALA A 97 -12.57 12.19 -1.98
CA ALA A 97 -13.40 11.00 -1.80
C ALA A 97 -12.98 9.90 -2.79
N TYR A 98 -12.77 10.25 -4.06
CA TYR A 98 -12.36 9.27 -5.08
C TYR A 98 -10.94 8.74 -4.85
N SER A 99 -9.99 9.64 -4.54
CA SER A 99 -8.60 9.26 -4.28
C SER A 99 -8.47 8.52 -2.95
N GLY A 100 -9.22 8.90 -1.91
CA GLY A 100 -9.24 8.22 -0.62
C GLY A 100 -9.88 6.83 -0.71
N PHE A 101 -10.92 6.67 -1.54
CA PHE A 101 -11.60 5.39 -1.69
C PHE A 101 -10.69 4.29 -2.27
N THR A 102 -9.66 4.64 -3.04
CA THR A 102 -8.72 3.63 -3.56
C THR A 102 -8.00 2.87 -2.46
N TYR A 103 -7.82 3.46 -1.28
CA TYR A 103 -7.16 2.81 -0.15
C TYR A 103 -7.99 1.63 0.40
N PHE A 104 -9.31 1.60 0.19
CA PHE A 104 -10.12 0.44 0.53
C PHE A 104 -9.75 -0.82 -0.27
N LEU A 105 -9.07 -0.66 -1.42
CA LEU A 105 -8.59 -1.79 -2.22
C LEU A 105 -7.43 -2.53 -1.56
N TYR A 106 -6.75 -1.96 -0.55
CA TYR A 106 -5.67 -2.65 0.17
C TYR A 106 -6.14 -3.99 0.74
N THR A 107 -7.23 -3.97 1.51
CA THR A 107 -7.72 -5.17 2.21
C THR A 107 -8.07 -6.32 1.25
N PRO A 108 -8.95 -6.15 0.24
CA PRO A 108 -9.29 -7.25 -0.66
C PRO A 108 -8.09 -7.70 -1.50
N LEU A 109 -7.24 -6.77 -1.96
CA LEU A 109 -6.08 -7.10 -2.78
C LEU A 109 -5.05 -7.92 -2.00
N MET A 110 -4.70 -7.48 -0.78
CA MET A 110 -3.70 -8.14 0.04
C MET A 110 -4.23 -9.45 0.62
N PHE A 111 -5.51 -9.52 1.01
CA PHE A 111 -6.14 -10.76 1.43
C PHE A 111 -6.06 -11.81 0.33
N TRP A 112 -6.50 -11.49 -0.88
CA TRP A 112 -6.42 -12.38 -2.02
C TRP A 112 -4.98 -12.84 -2.32
N TYR A 113 -4.03 -11.89 -2.33
CA TYR A 113 -2.64 -12.18 -2.66
C TYR A 113 -1.96 -13.07 -1.61
N PHE A 114 -2.13 -12.78 -0.33
CA PHE A 114 -1.51 -13.56 0.74
C PHE A 114 -2.15 -14.92 0.92
N THR A 115 -3.48 -15.07 0.79
CA THR A 115 -4.11 -16.40 0.82
C THR A 115 -3.57 -17.30 -0.29
N ARG A 116 -3.44 -16.77 -1.52
CA ARG A 116 -2.86 -17.54 -2.63
C ARG A 116 -1.39 -17.89 -2.40
N SER A 117 -0.62 -16.98 -1.80
CA SER A 117 0.80 -17.20 -1.54
C SER A 117 1.04 -18.18 -0.40
N ALA A 118 0.17 -18.17 0.63
CA ALA A 118 0.20 -19.12 1.74
C ALA A 118 -0.01 -20.56 1.26
N ASN A 119 -1.04 -20.80 0.45
CA ASN A 119 -1.30 -22.14 -0.11
C ASN A 119 -0.10 -22.67 -0.91
N ARG A 120 0.52 -21.81 -1.74
CA ARG A 120 1.71 -22.18 -2.52
C ARG A 120 2.93 -22.47 -1.65
N ARG A 121 3.06 -21.76 -0.52
CA ARG A 121 4.13 -21.99 0.44
C ARG A 121 3.97 -23.34 1.13
N GLU A 122 2.74 -23.70 1.52
CA GLU A 122 2.44 -25.01 2.10
C GLU A 122 2.72 -26.16 1.14
N GLU A 123 2.36 -26.01 -0.14
CA GLU A 123 2.70 -26.97 -1.19
C GLU A 123 4.23 -27.14 -1.33
N LEU A 124 4.99 -26.04 -1.34
CA LEU A 124 6.45 -26.07 -1.44
C LEU A 124 7.08 -26.79 -0.24
N VAL A 125 6.64 -26.43 0.97
CA VAL A 125 7.06 -27.09 2.22
C VAL A 125 6.77 -28.58 2.14
N ARG A 126 5.55 -28.97 1.79
CA ARG A 126 5.16 -30.37 1.72
C ARG A 126 6.04 -31.17 0.75
N ASN A 127 6.31 -30.63 -0.44
CA ASN A 127 7.15 -31.31 -1.42
C ASN A 127 8.59 -31.52 -0.90
N LEU A 128 9.17 -30.48 -0.29
CA LEU A 128 10.54 -30.52 0.27
C LEU A 128 10.72 -31.52 1.42
N PHE A 129 9.66 -31.80 2.19
CA PHE A 129 9.68 -32.76 3.30
C PHE A 129 9.16 -34.15 2.93
N THR A 130 8.53 -34.32 1.76
CA THR A 130 8.07 -35.64 1.27
C THR A 130 9.12 -36.32 0.37
N ASP A 131 9.98 -35.54 -0.29
CA ASP A 131 11.08 -36.04 -1.14
C ASP A 131 12.37 -36.39 -0.37
N LYS A 132 12.35 -36.36 0.97
CA LYS A 132 13.45 -36.81 1.85
C LYS A 132 13.05 -38.06 2.63
#